data_AF-A0A9E0YZF2-F1
#
_entry.id   AF-A0A9E0YZF2-F1
#
_cell.length_a   1.000
_cell.length_b   1.000
_cell.length_c   1.000
_cell.angle_alpha   90.00
_cell.angle_beta   90.00
_cell.angle_gamma   90.00
#
_symmetry.space_group_name_H-M   'P 1'
#
loop_
_entity.id
_entity.type
_entity.pdbx_description
1 polymer ?
#
loop_
_entity_poly.entity_id
_entity_poly.type
_entity_poly.pdbx_seq_one_letter_code
_entity_poly.pdbx_strand_id
1 'polypeptide(L)' 'MQEPFLCLSELLDQDLSSYEYFHSLPLEVQKKIEESDVNSFADMQQIAEKIKSEQTQK' A
#
# COMPACT_ATOMS: atom_id res chain seq x y z
N MET A 1 -29.13 4.43 -20.72
CA MET A 1 -28.32 4.31 -19.49
C MET A 1 -26.88 4.24 -19.95
N GLN A 2 -26.04 5.21 -19.56
CA GLN A 2 -24.60 5.15 -19.86
C GLN A 2 -23.95 4.41 -18.69
N GLU A 3 -23.56 3.16 -18.92
CA GLU A 3 -22.74 2.41 -17.98
C GLU A 3 -21.36 3.08 -17.96
N PRO A 4 -20.86 3.54 -16.81
CA PRO A 4 -19.51 4.08 -16.75
C PRO A 4 -18.57 2.94 -17.09
N PHE A 5 -17.80 3.10 -18.17
CA PHE A 5 -16.67 2.24 -18.50
C PHE A 5 -15.64 2.41 -17.38
N LEU A 6 -15.81 1.69 -16.28
CA LEU A 6 -14.76 1.47 -15.31
C LEU A 6 -13.61 0.86 -16.11
N CYS A 7 -12.55 1.63 -16.32
CA CYS A 7 -11.34 1.13 -16.95
C CYS A 7 -10.95 -0.14 -16.19
N LEU A 8 -10.49 -1.18 -16.90
CA LEU A 8 -10.12 -2.45 -16.27
C LEU A 8 -9.17 -2.26 -15.07
N SER A 9 -8.40 -1.18 -15.03
CA SER A 9 -7.60 -0.74 -13.88
C SER A 9 -8.41 -0.33 -12.63
N GLU A 10 -9.58 0.30 -12.75
CA GLU A 10 -10.46 0.60 -11.62
C GLU A 10 -11.22 -0.64 -11.12
N LEU A 11 -11.37 -1.66 -11.98
CA LEU A 11 -11.93 -2.97 -11.61
C LEU A 11 -10.87 -3.93 -11.04
N LEU A 12 -9.59 -3.74 -11.40
CA LEU A 12 -8.43 -4.49 -10.89
C LEU A 12 -7.82 -3.87 -9.63
N ASP A 13 -8.26 -2.68 -9.20
CA ASP A 13 -8.02 -2.17 -7.84
C ASP A 13 -8.77 -3.02 -6.77
N GLN A 14 -9.56 -4.02 -7.20
CA GLN A 14 -10.19 -4.99 -6.34
C GLN A 14 -9.15 -6.00 -5.79
N ASP A 15 -8.71 -5.71 -4.57
CA ASP A 15 -7.87 -6.54 -3.69
C ASP A 15 -6.42 -6.76 -4.16
N LEU A 16 -5.63 -5.69 -4.08
CA LEU A 16 -4.18 -5.82 -3.91
C LEU A 16 -3.92 -6.59 -2.62
N SER A 17 -3.34 -7.80 -2.72
CA SER A 17 -3.04 -8.59 -1.53
C SER A 17 -2.00 -7.90 -0.64
N SER A 18 -2.00 -8.20 0.65
CA SER A 18 -1.01 -7.65 1.59
C SER A 18 0.43 -7.92 1.14
N TYR A 19 0.65 -9.05 0.48
CA TYR A 19 1.93 -9.44 -0.12
C TYR A 19 2.31 -8.53 -1.30
N GLU A 20 1.40 -8.33 -2.26
CA GLU A 20 1.65 -7.47 -3.41
C GLU A 20 1.85 -6.01 -3.01
N TYR A 21 1.05 -5.53 -2.05
CA TYR A 21 1.22 -4.19 -1.50
C TYR A 21 2.60 -4.06 -0.85
N PHE A 22 2.98 -4.99 0.03
CA PHE A 22 4.30 -4.98 0.67
C PHE A 22 5.44 -4.91 -0.35
N HIS A 23 5.40 -5.78 -1.37
CA HIS A 23 6.43 -5.82 -2.40
C HIS A 23 6.41 -4.63 -3.36
N SER A 24 5.29 -3.91 -3.46
CA SER A 24 5.20 -2.67 -4.22
C SER A 24 5.85 -1.47 -3.51
N LEU A 25 6.04 -1.55 -2.18
CA LEU A 25 6.61 -0.46 -1.39
C LEU A 25 8.14 -0.34 -1.61
N PRO A 26 8.72 0.85 -1.37
CA PRO A 26 10.18 1.01 -1.38
C PRO A 26 10.87 0.11 -0.36
N LEU A 27 12.09 -0.36 -0.65
CA LEU A 27 12.87 -1.22 0.24
C LEU A 27 13.05 -0.66 1.66
N GLU A 28 13.15 0.66 1.82
CA GLU A 28 13.23 1.30 3.14
C GLU A 28 11.95 1.12 3.94
N VAL A 29 10.80 1.20 3.27
CA VAL A 29 9.48 1.00 3.87
C VAL A 29 9.26 -0.47 4.20
N GLN A 30 9.64 -1.38 3.30
CA GLN A 30 9.58 -2.83 3.53
C GLN A 30 10.37 -3.22 4.79
N LYS A 31 11.62 -2.75 4.91
CA LYS A 31 12.46 -3.02 6.09
C LYS A 31 11.82 -2.51 7.38
N LYS A 32 11.27 -1.29 7.38
CA LYS A 32 10.60 -0.74 8.56
C LYS A 32 9.34 -1.53 8.94
N ILE A 33 8.62 -2.05 7.95
CA ILE A 33 7.47 -2.93 8.14
C ILE A 33 7.91 -4.30 8.64
N GLU A 34 9.07 -4.82 8.27
CA GLU A 34 9.61 -6.08 8.85
C GLU A 34 10.14 -5.88 10.28
N GLU A 35 10.74 -4.71 10.56
CA GLU A 35 11.18 -4.34 11.91
C GLU A 35 10.02 -4.00 12.84
N SER A 36 8.90 -3.55 12.28
CA SER A 36 7.65 -3.34 13.00
C SER A 36 6.88 -4.65 13.01
N ASP A 37 6.37 -5.12 14.14
CA ASP A 37 5.64 -6.38 14.20
C ASP A 37 4.22 -6.21 13.61
N VAL A 38 4.12 -6.22 12.28
CA VAL A 38 2.88 -5.93 11.54
C VAL A 38 2.05 -7.20 11.40
N ASN A 39 0.92 -7.22 12.11
CA ASN A 39 0.04 -8.39 12.17
C ASN A 39 -1.21 -8.25 11.30
N SER A 40 -1.40 -7.10 10.65
CA SER A 40 -2.55 -6.81 9.80
C SER A 40 -2.16 -5.95 8.60
N PHE A 41 -2.94 -6.06 7.53
CA PHE A 41 -2.77 -5.23 6.34
C PHE A 41 -2.96 -3.73 6.64
N ALA A 42 -3.90 -3.39 7.52
CA ALA A 42 -4.12 -2.01 7.94
C ALA A 42 -2.90 -1.41 8.64
N ASP A 43 -2.24 -2.19 9.51
CA ASP A 43 -1.03 -1.76 10.21
C ASP A 43 0.11 -1.49 9.22
N MET A 44 0.23 -2.33 8.19
CA MET A 44 1.21 -2.18 7.11
C MET A 44 1.02 -0.86 6.36
N GLN A 45 -0.22 -0.55 6.00
CA GLN A 45 -0.59 0.69 5.32
C GLN A 45 -0.31 1.93 6.18
N GLN A 46 -0.65 1.86 7.47
CA GLN A 46 -0.37 2.95 8.42
C GLN A 46 1.12 3.26 8.52
N ILE A 47 1.96 2.23 8.61
CA ILE A 47 3.42 2.38 8.69
C ILE A 47 3.95 2.94 7.37
N ALA A 48 3.49 2.42 6.23
CA ALA A 48 3.88 2.91 4.92
C ALA A 48 3.52 4.41 4.73
N GLU A 49 2.32 4.83 5.11
CA GLU A 49 1.90 6.24 5.07
C GLU A 49 2.72 7.12 6.01
N LYS A 50 3.01 6.63 7.22
CA LYS A 50 3.82 7.36 8.20
C LYS A 50 5.23 7.62 7.64
N ILE A 51 5.86 6.60 7.06
CA ILE A 51 7.21 6.72 6.48
C ILE A 51 7.20 7.65 5.27
N LYS A 52 6.19 7.54 4.40
CA LYS A 52 6.03 8.42 3.24
C LYS A 52 5.89 9.89 3.66
N SER A 53 5.14 10.14 4.75
CA SER A 53 4.96 11.47 5.33
C SER A 53 6.26 12.00 5.96
N GLU A 54 7.04 11.14 6.63
CA GLU A 54 8.36 11.48 7.19
C GLU A 54 9.40 11.80 6.09
N GLN A 55 9.34 11.12 4.93
CA GLN A 55 10.25 11.37 3.81
C GLN A 55 9.93 12.66 3.02
N THR A 56 8.68 13.13 3.04
CA THR A 56 8.26 14.32 2.28
C THR A 56 8.64 15.65 2.97
N GLN A 57 9.11 15.62 4.23
CA GLN A 57 9.50 16.81 4.99
C GLN A 57 11.01 17.13 4.98
N LYS A 58 11.81 16.48 4.13
CA LYS A 58 13.24 16.78 3.99
C LYS A 58 13.59 17.52 2.69
#